data_AF-A0A1V4MXZ5-F1
#
_entry.id   AF-A0A1V4MXZ5-F1
#
_cell.length_a   1.000
_cell.length_b   1.000
_cell.length_c   1.000
_cell.angle_alpha   90.00
_cell.angle_beta   90.00
_cell.angle_gamma   90.00
#
_symmetry.space_group_name_H-M   'P 1'
#
loop_
_entity.id
_entity.type
_entity.pdbx_description
1 polymer ?
#
loop_
_entity_poly.entity_id
_entity_poly.type
_entity_poly.pdbx_seq_one_letter_code
_entity_poly.pdbx_strand_id
1 'polypeptide(L)'
;MKLTMVSALLLCLGLASTGLAETWTAEELSEYSQSEIEAMGDDNIQLQIAYWEWRKAEADARIDGLMPQVTPLRDTLDELEARIAELQSEINALRAEIERLRSAGVQHLIQDGECLWLIASYHYNYNDGSKWPLIYERNRETISDPDLIYAGHYLWVPLPMLSSYTVVEGDYLGKIAGYSRVYGERGMWPQLYEANRNIISDPNLIYPGWVLEVPRSGTFGGTR
;
A
#
# COMPACT_ATOMS: atom_id res chain seq x y z
N MET A 1 -40.12 -12.12 -8.94
CA MET A 1 -41.19 -11.11 -8.92
C MET A 1 -41.20 -10.45 -10.29
N LYS A 2 -42.20 -10.79 -11.14
CA LYS A 2 -42.54 -10.25 -12.48
C LYS A 2 -41.37 -10.20 -13.47
N LEU A 3 -41.17 -11.21 -14.34
CA LEU A 3 -41.85 -11.28 -15.66
C LEU A 3 -42.33 -9.89 -16.12
N THR A 4 -41.39 -9.00 -16.43
CA THR A 4 -41.67 -7.88 -17.32
C THR A 4 -41.59 -8.42 -18.74
N MET A 5 -42.76 -8.61 -19.33
CA MET A 5 -42.99 -8.78 -20.77
C MET A 5 -42.02 -7.87 -21.54
N VAL A 6 -41.00 -8.45 -22.15
CA VAL A 6 -40.35 -7.80 -23.29
C VAL A 6 -41.30 -8.06 -24.44
N SER A 7 -41.90 -6.96 -24.90
CA SER A 7 -42.80 -6.83 -26.03
C SER A 7 -42.68 -7.94 -27.06
N ALA A 8 -43.83 -8.50 -27.46
CA ALA A 8 -44.00 -9.25 -28.68
C ALA A 8 -43.48 -8.43 -29.88
N LEU A 9 -42.18 -8.52 -30.13
CA LEU A 9 -41.57 -8.00 -31.34
C LEU A 9 -41.82 -9.07 -32.39
N LEU A 10 -42.80 -8.84 -33.28
CA LEU A 10 -42.84 -9.57 -34.55
C LEU A 10 -41.53 -9.25 -35.28
N LEU A 11 -40.55 -10.15 -35.18
CA LEU A 11 -39.36 -10.10 -36.02
C LEU A 11 -39.74 -10.74 -37.37
N CYS A 12 -40.49 -10.02 -38.19
CA CYS A 12 -40.80 -10.43 -39.56
C CYS A 12 -39.56 -10.25 -40.45
N LEU A 13 -38.58 -11.15 -40.37
CA LEU A 13 -37.49 -11.21 -41.34
C LEU A 13 -37.94 -12.04 -42.54
N GLY A 14 -38.66 -11.38 -43.45
CA GLY A 14 -38.95 -11.91 -44.77
C GLY A 14 -37.76 -11.65 -45.69
N LEU A 15 -37.10 -12.71 -46.15
CA LEU A 15 -36.33 -12.66 -47.40
C LEU A 15 -37.33 -12.36 -48.52
N ALA A 16 -37.42 -11.09 -48.91
CA ALA A 16 -38.22 -10.64 -50.04
C ALA A 16 -37.59 -11.14 -51.34
N SER A 17 -37.81 -12.41 -51.66
CA SER A 17 -37.68 -12.95 -53.00
C SER A 17 -38.62 -14.16 -53.12
N THR A 18 -39.79 -13.88 -53.68
CA THR A 18 -40.74 -14.83 -54.29
C THR A 18 -41.37 -15.90 -53.37
N GLY A 19 -42.62 -15.66 -52.95
CA GLY A 19 -43.60 -16.69 -52.59
C GLY A 19 -43.49 -17.31 -51.19
N LEU A 20 -44.45 -16.99 -50.31
CA LEU A 20 -44.74 -17.66 -49.02
C LEU A 20 -43.48 -18.07 -48.22
N ALA A 21 -42.71 -17.11 -47.75
CA ALA A 21 -41.76 -17.39 -46.67
C ALA A 21 -42.57 -17.81 -45.42
N GLU A 22 -42.37 -19.04 -44.94
CA GLU A 22 -42.81 -19.39 -43.59
C GLU A 22 -42.17 -18.39 -42.63
N THR A 23 -43.00 -17.76 -41.80
CA THR A 23 -42.57 -16.80 -40.79
C THR A 23 -42.75 -17.45 -39.44
N TRP A 24 -41.68 -17.58 -38.68
CA TRP A 24 -41.72 -18.09 -37.30
C TRP A 24 -41.81 -16.95 -36.29
N THR A 25 -42.57 -17.18 -35.23
CA THR A 25 -42.62 -16.30 -34.07
C THR A 25 -41.50 -16.62 -33.08
N ALA A 26 -41.16 -15.67 -32.20
CA ALA A 26 -40.17 -15.89 -31.14
C ALA A 26 -40.57 -17.03 -30.20
N GLU A 27 -41.86 -17.15 -29.86
CA GLU A 27 -42.40 -18.29 -29.10
C GLU A 27 -42.16 -19.62 -29.83
N GLU A 28 -42.48 -19.73 -31.12
CA GLU A 28 -42.27 -20.97 -31.89
C GLU A 28 -40.78 -21.33 -32.03
N LEU A 29 -39.90 -20.35 -32.23
CA LEU A 29 -38.46 -20.58 -32.28
C LEU A 29 -37.88 -20.98 -30.92
N SER A 30 -38.48 -20.52 -29.82
CA SER A 30 -38.04 -20.85 -28.47
C SER A 30 -38.32 -22.31 -28.06
N GLU A 31 -39.20 -23.00 -28.78
CA GLU A 31 -39.48 -24.43 -28.56
C GLU A 31 -38.32 -25.33 -29.01
N TYR A 32 -37.45 -24.83 -29.90
CA TYR A 32 -36.31 -25.59 -30.41
C TYR A 32 -35.03 -25.31 -29.59
N SER A 33 -34.31 -26.37 -29.25
CA SER A 33 -32.95 -26.28 -28.72
C SER A 33 -31.93 -26.08 -29.85
N GLN A 34 -30.80 -25.47 -29.51
CA GLN A 34 -29.68 -25.30 -30.45
C GLN A 34 -29.24 -26.63 -31.05
N SER A 35 -29.18 -27.70 -30.24
CA SER A 35 -28.82 -29.04 -30.68
C SER A 35 -29.82 -29.65 -31.66
N GLU A 36 -31.11 -29.36 -31.52
CA GLU A 36 -32.13 -29.84 -32.46
C GLU A 36 -32.03 -29.12 -33.80
N ILE A 37 -31.80 -27.82 -33.80
CA ILE A 37 -31.58 -27.00 -35.00
C ILE A 37 -30.32 -27.43 -35.76
N GLU A 38 -29.22 -27.68 -35.05
CA GLU A 38 -27.96 -28.16 -35.64
C GLU A 38 -28.07 -29.60 -36.19
N ALA A 39 -28.90 -30.44 -35.58
CA ALA A 39 -29.12 -31.82 -36.02
C ALA A 39 -29.97 -31.93 -37.30
N MET A 40 -30.66 -30.86 -37.73
CA MET A 40 -31.50 -30.84 -38.93
C MET A 40 -30.71 -30.87 -40.25
N GLY A 41 -29.38 -30.66 -40.24
CA GLY A 41 -28.56 -30.74 -41.45
C GLY A 41 -29.04 -29.77 -42.55
N ASP A 42 -29.34 -30.28 -43.75
CA ASP A 42 -29.85 -29.47 -44.87
C ASP A 42 -31.38 -29.53 -45.02
N ASP A 43 -32.09 -30.24 -44.12
CA ASP A 43 -33.51 -30.58 -44.30
C ASP A 43 -34.44 -29.37 -44.12
N ASN A 44 -34.06 -28.38 -43.31
CA ASN A 44 -34.82 -27.14 -43.12
C ASN A 44 -33.93 -25.93 -42.83
N ILE A 45 -33.21 -25.49 -43.87
CA ILE A 45 -32.30 -24.34 -43.81
C ILE A 45 -33.04 -23.04 -43.42
N GLN A 46 -34.31 -22.88 -43.81
CA GLN A 46 -35.08 -21.67 -43.52
C GLN A 46 -35.38 -21.52 -42.01
N LEU A 47 -35.80 -22.61 -41.35
CA LEU A 47 -35.98 -22.63 -39.90
C LEU A 47 -34.66 -22.38 -39.16
N GLN A 48 -33.56 -22.98 -39.64
CA GLN A 48 -32.25 -22.75 -39.03
C GLN A 48 -31.81 -21.29 -39.13
N ILE A 49 -31.97 -20.66 -40.31
CA ILE A 49 -31.68 -19.23 -40.49
C ILE A 49 -32.52 -18.39 -39.53
N ALA A 50 -33.83 -18.61 -39.48
CA ALA A 50 -34.73 -17.87 -38.60
C ALA A 50 -34.37 -18.03 -37.12
N TYR A 51 -34.03 -19.25 -36.69
CA TYR A 51 -33.59 -19.53 -35.33
C TYR A 51 -32.30 -18.79 -34.96
N TRP A 52 -31.28 -18.83 -35.83
CA TRP A 52 -30.01 -18.16 -35.57
C TRP A 52 -30.13 -16.63 -35.59
N GLU A 53 -30.97 -16.09 -36.47
CA GLU A 53 -31.30 -14.65 -36.49
C GLU A 53 -32.00 -14.21 -35.20
N TRP A 54 -32.97 -14.99 -34.70
CA TRP A 54 -33.63 -14.74 -33.43
C TRP A 54 -32.66 -14.82 -32.24
N ARG A 55 -31.85 -15.88 -32.16
CA ARG A 55 -30.82 -16.04 -31.11
C ARG A 55 -29.81 -14.91 -31.11
N LYS A 56 -29.39 -14.46 -32.30
CA LYS A 56 -28.53 -13.29 -32.46
C LYS A 56 -29.23 -12.03 -31.93
N ALA A 57 -30.48 -11.78 -32.32
CA ALA A 57 -31.24 -10.62 -31.84
C ALA A 57 -31.43 -10.63 -30.31
N GLU A 58 -31.65 -11.80 -29.69
CA GLU A 58 -31.74 -11.95 -28.24
C GLU A 58 -30.39 -11.64 -27.55
N ALA A 59 -29.29 -12.12 -28.13
CA ALA A 59 -27.95 -11.83 -27.65
C ALA A 59 -27.61 -10.33 -27.78
N ASP A 60 -27.94 -9.71 -28.91
CA ASP A 60 -27.76 -8.27 -29.15
C ASP A 60 -28.56 -7.43 -28.13
N ALA A 61 -29.83 -7.77 -27.90
CA ALA A 61 -30.65 -7.10 -26.89
C ALA A 61 -30.10 -7.25 -25.46
N ARG A 62 -29.50 -8.42 -25.15
CA ARG A 62 -28.82 -8.65 -23.87
C ARG A 62 -27.56 -7.80 -23.72
N ILE A 63 -26.78 -7.67 -24.79
CA ILE A 63 -25.61 -6.78 -24.84
C ILE A 63 -26.07 -5.33 -24.64
N ASP A 64 -27.12 -4.89 -25.33
CA ASP A 64 -27.68 -3.54 -25.21
C ASP A 64 -28.18 -3.24 -23.79
N GLY A 65 -28.74 -4.23 -23.09
CA GLY A 65 -29.16 -4.08 -21.69
C GLY A 65 -28.02 -4.08 -20.67
N LEU A 66 -26.91 -4.77 -20.96
CA LEU A 66 -25.75 -4.86 -20.05
C LEU A 66 -24.75 -3.73 -20.29
N MET A 67 -24.62 -3.23 -21.51
CA MET A 67 -23.65 -2.20 -21.88
C MET A 67 -23.77 -0.93 -21.02
N PRO A 68 -24.97 -0.37 -20.74
CA PRO A 68 -25.13 0.79 -19.85
C PRO A 68 -24.70 0.52 -18.40
N GLN A 69 -24.63 -0.74 -17.97
CA GLN A 69 -24.15 -1.13 -16.64
C GLN A 69 -22.63 -1.34 -16.63
N VAL A 70 -22.07 -1.87 -17.71
CA VAL A 70 -20.62 -2.13 -17.84
C VAL A 70 -19.83 -0.84 -18.05
N THR A 71 -20.35 0.12 -18.83
CA THR A 71 -19.66 1.39 -19.10
C THR A 71 -19.28 2.16 -17.83
N PRO A 72 -20.20 2.49 -16.90
CA PRO A 72 -19.83 3.22 -15.69
C PRO A 72 -18.89 2.42 -14.80
N LEU A 73 -18.99 1.08 -14.79
CA LEU A 73 -18.06 0.24 -14.03
C LEU A 73 -16.63 0.31 -14.59
N ARG A 74 -16.47 0.39 -15.92
CA ARG A 74 -15.16 0.62 -16.54
C ARG A 74 -14.61 2.00 -16.19
N ASP A 75 -15.45 3.03 -16.27
CA ASP A 75 -15.03 4.38 -15.88
C ASP A 75 -14.58 4.43 -14.41
N THR A 76 -15.30 3.75 -13.51
CA THR A 76 -14.89 3.64 -12.09
C THR A 76 -13.60 2.85 -11.91
N LEU A 77 -13.35 1.83 -12.73
CA LEU A 77 -12.09 1.07 -12.68
C LEU A 77 -10.92 1.98 -13.07
N ASP A 78 -11.05 2.72 -14.16
CA ASP A 78 -10.03 3.65 -14.64
C ASP A 78 -9.75 4.75 -13.59
N GLU A 79 -10.78 5.28 -12.93
CA GLU A 79 -10.65 6.24 -11.83
C GLU A 79 -9.91 5.64 -10.62
N LEU A 80 -10.28 4.42 -10.22
CA LEU A 80 -9.62 3.74 -9.11
C LEU A 80 -8.16 3.41 -9.42
N GLU A 81 -7.85 2.99 -10.64
CA GLU A 81 -6.47 2.74 -11.09
C GLU A 81 -5.64 4.04 -11.05
N ALA A 82 -6.20 5.16 -11.50
CA ALA A 82 -5.55 6.47 -11.39
C ALA A 82 -5.31 6.87 -9.93
N ARG A 83 -6.29 6.63 -9.04
CA ARG A 83 -6.16 6.91 -7.61
C ARG A 83 -5.11 6.04 -6.94
N ILE A 84 -5.02 4.77 -7.30
CA ILE A 84 -3.98 3.86 -6.82
C ILE A 84 -2.60 4.37 -7.23
N ALA A 85 -2.43 4.79 -8.48
CA ALA A 85 -1.17 5.34 -8.96
C ALA A 85 -0.75 6.62 -8.22
N GLU A 86 -1.71 7.52 -7.96
CA GLU A 86 -1.48 8.74 -7.16
C GLU A 86 -1.02 8.40 -5.73
N LEU A 87 -1.75 7.52 -5.04
CA LEU A 87 -1.41 7.11 -3.67
C LEU A 87 -0.06 6.40 -3.60
N GLN A 88 0.29 5.59 -4.61
CA GLN A 88 1.61 4.97 -4.70
C GLN A 88 2.72 6.01 -4.84
N SER A 89 2.49 7.06 -5.63
CA SER A 89 3.42 8.19 -5.76
C SER A 89 3.59 8.93 -4.43
N GLU A 90 2.49 9.22 -3.73
CA GLU A 90 2.51 9.86 -2.42
C GLU A 90 3.24 9.02 -1.38
N ILE A 91 2.97 7.71 -1.33
CA ILE A 91 3.69 6.77 -0.45
C ILE A 91 5.20 6.79 -0.75
N ASN A 92 5.60 6.79 -2.02
CA ASN A 92 7.01 6.83 -2.39
C ASN A 92 7.68 8.16 -2.00
N ALA A 93 6.99 9.28 -2.18
CA ALA A 93 7.47 10.60 -1.75
C ALA A 93 7.63 10.66 -0.22
N LEU A 94 6.62 10.21 0.53
CA LEU A 94 6.67 10.15 1.99
C LEU A 94 7.78 9.22 2.49
N ARG A 95 7.99 8.06 1.84
CA ARG A 95 9.09 7.16 2.15
C ARG A 95 10.45 7.82 1.95
N ALA A 96 10.63 8.54 0.84
CA ALA A 96 11.86 9.28 0.58
C ALA A 96 12.09 10.39 1.61
N GLU A 97 11.04 11.10 2.02
CA GLU A 97 11.15 12.13 3.06
C GLU A 97 11.44 11.54 4.44
N ILE A 98 10.82 10.42 4.80
CA ILE A 98 11.14 9.68 6.02
C ILE A 98 12.62 9.27 6.03
N GLU A 99 13.13 8.77 4.90
CA GLU A 99 14.54 8.36 4.81
C GLU A 99 15.47 9.57 4.90
N ARG A 100 15.14 10.67 4.22
CA ARG A 100 15.86 11.94 4.33
C ARG A 100 15.92 12.41 5.79
N LEU A 101 14.81 12.40 6.51
CA LEU A 101 14.74 12.81 7.91
C LEU A 101 15.52 11.85 8.84
N ARG A 102 15.43 10.54 8.61
CA ARG A 102 16.19 9.53 9.36
C ARG A 102 17.70 9.67 9.16
N SER A 103 18.12 10.05 7.96
CA SER A 103 19.52 10.25 7.59
C SER A 103 20.04 11.67 7.87
N ALA A 104 19.17 12.66 8.07
CA ALA A 104 19.54 14.06 8.31
C ALA A 104 20.17 14.30 9.70
N GLY A 105 20.07 13.33 10.60
CA GLY A 105 20.60 13.39 11.94
C GLY A 105 19.53 13.29 13.01
N VAL A 106 19.97 13.38 14.26
CA VAL A 106 19.13 13.25 15.45
C VAL A 106 19.26 14.51 16.28
N GLN A 107 18.15 15.00 16.81
CA GLN A 107 18.18 16.13 17.74
C GLN A 107 18.73 15.70 19.10
N HIS A 108 19.70 16.47 19.60
CA HIS A 108 20.26 16.35 20.94
C HIS A 108 19.89 17.60 21.74
N LEU A 109 19.23 17.42 22.87
CA LEU A 109 18.98 18.48 23.85
C LEU A 109 20.23 18.66 24.71
N ILE A 110 20.85 19.82 24.59
CA ILE A 110 22.10 20.13 25.28
C ILE A 110 21.82 20.23 26.78
N GLN A 111 22.56 19.44 27.56
CA GLN A 111 22.52 19.44 29.03
C GLN A 111 23.54 20.43 29.60
N ASP A 112 23.38 20.77 30.88
CA ASP A 112 24.31 21.66 31.57
C ASP A 112 25.73 21.05 31.60
N GLY A 113 26.73 21.86 31.24
CA GLY A 113 28.14 21.46 31.18
C GLY A 113 28.55 20.63 29.94
N GLU A 114 27.65 20.38 28.98
CA GLU A 114 28.03 19.69 27.75
C GLU A 114 28.82 20.59 26.79
N CYS A 115 29.75 19.96 26.06
CA CYS A 115 30.43 20.55 24.90
C CYS A 115 30.32 19.59 23.71
N LEU A 116 30.61 20.07 22.49
CA LEU A 116 30.50 19.24 21.28
C LEU A 116 31.37 17.96 21.35
N TRP A 117 32.51 18.02 22.04
CA TRP A 117 33.37 16.86 22.29
C TRP A 117 32.68 15.80 23.15
N LEU A 118 32.05 16.20 24.26
CA LEU A 118 31.32 15.28 25.14
C LEU A 118 30.11 14.68 24.44
N ILE A 119 29.38 15.49 23.66
CA ILE A 119 28.24 14.99 22.89
C ILE A 119 28.69 13.95 21.87
N ALA A 120 29.82 14.18 21.17
CA ALA A 120 30.36 13.22 20.23
C ALA A 120 30.89 11.94 20.91
N SER A 121 31.43 12.05 22.12
CA SER A 121 32.00 10.92 22.85
C SER A 121 30.98 9.96 23.42
N TYR A 122 29.69 10.33 23.52
CA TYR A 122 28.66 9.41 23.94
C TYR A 122 28.65 8.14 23.10
N HIS A 123 28.56 6.98 23.76
CA HIS A 123 28.58 5.67 23.11
C HIS A 123 27.42 5.49 22.12
N TYR A 124 26.27 6.10 22.43
CA TYR A 124 25.12 6.13 21.55
C TYR A 124 25.27 7.15 20.42
N ASN A 125 26.27 8.04 20.42
CA ASN A 125 26.56 8.93 19.29
C ASN A 125 27.69 8.35 18.43
N TYR A 126 28.90 8.90 18.53
CA TYR A 126 30.06 8.40 17.78
C TYR A 126 30.98 7.50 18.60
N ASN A 127 30.81 7.47 19.93
CA ASN A 127 31.77 6.88 20.86
C ASN A 127 33.21 7.43 20.66
N ASP A 128 33.32 8.64 20.11
CA ASP A 128 34.57 9.26 19.70
C ASP A 128 34.39 10.78 19.74
N GLY A 129 34.94 11.41 20.77
CA GLY A 129 34.85 12.86 20.95
C GLY A 129 35.50 13.64 19.80
N SER A 130 36.47 13.07 19.09
CA SER A 130 37.12 13.72 17.95
C SER A 130 36.19 13.97 16.76
N LYS A 131 35.00 13.36 16.77
CA LYS A 131 33.93 13.55 15.77
C LYS A 131 33.08 14.80 16.01
N TRP A 132 33.35 15.57 17.05
CA TRP A 132 32.67 16.85 17.31
C TRP A 132 32.62 17.80 16.10
N PRO A 133 33.62 17.89 15.18
CA PRO A 133 33.53 18.79 14.04
C PRO A 133 32.39 18.43 13.09
N LEU A 134 31.97 17.16 13.04
CA LEU A 134 30.81 16.73 12.24
C LEU A 134 29.52 17.33 12.82
N ILE A 135 29.40 17.36 14.15
CA ILE A 135 28.28 17.99 14.84
C ILE A 135 28.30 19.49 14.56
N TYR A 136 29.46 20.14 14.71
CA TYR A 136 29.58 21.57 14.41
C TYR A 136 29.17 21.89 12.96
N GLU A 137 29.74 21.18 11.98
CA GLU A 137 29.48 21.38 10.54
C GLU A 137 27.98 21.30 10.24
N ARG A 138 27.28 20.33 10.84
CA ARG A 138 25.84 20.18 10.64
C ARG A 138 25.01 21.35 11.18
N ASN A 139 25.52 22.04 12.20
CA ASN A 139 24.81 23.11 12.90
C ASN A 139 25.40 24.50 12.63
N ARG A 140 26.25 24.66 11.60
CA ARG A 140 26.95 25.92 11.27
C ARG A 140 26.04 27.12 11.08
N GLU A 141 24.80 26.90 10.65
CA GLU A 141 23.81 27.96 10.47
C GLU A 141 23.28 28.51 11.81
N THR A 142 23.40 27.74 12.90
CA THR A 142 22.88 28.09 14.24
C THR A 142 23.99 28.32 15.26
N ILE A 143 25.07 27.55 15.19
CA ILE A 143 26.23 27.63 16.07
C ILE A 143 27.32 28.40 15.34
N SER A 144 27.57 29.65 15.76
CA SER A 144 28.63 30.47 15.17
C SER A 144 30.02 30.18 15.74
N ASP A 145 30.09 29.81 17.02
CA ASP A 145 31.32 29.44 17.72
C ASP A 145 31.16 28.01 18.27
N PRO A 146 32.01 27.05 17.86
CA PRO A 146 31.90 25.66 18.30
C PRO A 146 32.09 25.46 19.81
N ASP A 147 32.78 26.37 20.49
CA ASP A 147 33.02 26.28 21.93
C ASP A 147 31.87 26.89 22.75
N LEU A 148 30.91 27.55 22.09
CA LEU A 148 29.80 28.25 22.73
C LEU A 148 28.46 27.61 22.37
N ILE A 149 28.09 26.59 23.17
CA ILE A 149 26.76 25.98 23.13
C ILE A 149 26.05 26.15 24.47
N TYR A 150 24.72 26.17 24.45
CA TYR A 150 23.91 26.51 25.62
C TYR A 150 22.99 25.36 26.02
N ALA A 151 22.96 25.06 27.31
CA ALA A 151 21.99 24.11 27.87
C ALA A 151 20.55 24.50 27.51
N GLY A 152 19.70 23.50 27.30
CA GLY A 152 18.31 23.67 26.89
C GLY A 152 18.11 23.93 25.39
N HIS A 153 19.17 24.17 24.62
CA HIS A 153 19.09 24.28 23.16
C HIS A 153 19.17 22.90 22.49
N TYR A 154 18.63 22.81 21.27
CA TYR A 154 18.74 21.62 20.44
C TYR A 154 19.82 21.81 19.38
N LEU A 155 20.58 20.75 19.12
CA LEU A 155 21.45 20.64 17.95
C LEU A 155 21.20 19.34 17.19
N TRP A 156 21.61 19.29 15.94
CA TRP A 156 21.54 18.11 15.09
C TRP A 156 22.84 17.32 15.08
N VAL A 157 22.82 16.09 15.58
CA VAL A 157 23.94 15.15 15.46
C VAL A 157 23.78 14.39 14.15
N PRO A 158 24.69 14.49 13.16
CA PRO A 158 24.54 13.86 11.84
C PRO A 158 24.85 12.36 11.93
N LEU A 159 23.92 11.62 12.51
CA LEU A 159 23.93 10.17 12.62
C LEU A 159 22.58 9.61 12.18
N PRO A 160 22.58 8.48 11.46
CA PRO A 160 21.34 7.79 11.20
C PRO A 160 20.79 7.23 12.51
N MET A 161 19.47 7.20 12.49
CA MET A 161 18.60 6.45 13.36
C MET A 161 18.98 4.96 13.43
N LEU A 162 19.02 4.37 14.64
CA LEU A 162 19.41 2.98 14.82
C LEU A 162 18.26 2.02 14.48
N SER A 163 18.58 0.94 13.76
CA SER A 163 17.71 -0.23 13.52
C SER A 163 17.97 -1.37 14.50
N SER A 164 19.14 -1.37 15.14
CA SER A 164 19.50 -2.29 16.22
C SER A 164 20.40 -1.59 17.23
N TYR A 165 20.43 -2.10 18.45
CA TYR A 165 21.22 -1.55 19.55
C TYR A 165 21.93 -2.66 20.31
N THR A 166 23.24 -2.54 20.49
CA THR A 166 24.01 -3.43 21.35
C THR A 166 24.01 -2.90 22.78
N VAL A 167 23.43 -3.68 23.70
CA VAL A 167 23.33 -3.34 25.13
C VAL A 167 24.72 -3.13 25.72
N VAL A 168 24.91 -2.03 26.45
CA VAL A 168 26.15 -1.77 27.21
C VAL A 168 25.90 -1.87 28.71
N GLU A 169 26.98 -1.85 29.50
CA GLU A 169 26.89 -1.92 30.96
C GLU A 169 26.05 -0.76 31.53
N GLY A 170 25.15 -1.09 32.46
CA GLY A 170 24.25 -0.11 33.08
C GLY A 170 23.07 0.34 32.21
N ASP A 171 22.75 -0.38 31.14
CA ASP A 171 21.53 -0.17 30.38
C ASP A 171 20.32 -0.90 30.99
N TYR A 172 19.15 -0.32 30.76
CA TYR A 172 17.84 -0.92 30.96
C TYR A 172 16.93 -0.44 29.82
N LEU A 173 15.84 -1.16 29.53
CA LEU A 173 15.02 -0.90 28.34
C LEU A 173 14.53 0.54 28.23
N GLY A 174 14.12 1.15 29.34
CA GLY A 174 13.74 2.57 29.40
C GLY A 174 14.86 3.54 29.01
N LYS A 175 16.09 3.28 29.43
CA LYS A 175 17.26 4.09 29.07
C LYS A 175 17.55 3.98 27.57
N ILE A 176 17.54 2.74 27.06
CA ILE A 176 17.79 2.47 25.64
C ILE A 176 16.73 3.16 24.78
N ALA A 177 15.45 2.97 25.10
CA ALA A 177 14.33 3.63 24.42
C ALA A 177 14.46 5.17 24.45
N GLY A 178 14.94 5.73 25.56
CA GLY A 178 15.15 7.15 25.74
C GLY A 178 16.27 7.77 24.92
N TYR A 179 17.20 7.00 24.35
CA TYR A 179 18.22 7.56 23.47
C TYR A 179 17.58 8.14 22.21
N SER A 180 17.95 9.36 21.81
CA SER A 180 17.35 10.05 20.67
C SER A 180 17.49 9.27 19.35
N ARG A 181 18.53 8.43 19.23
CA ARG A 181 18.74 7.54 18.07
C ARG A 181 17.95 6.24 18.11
N VAL A 182 17.27 5.94 19.22
CA VAL A 182 16.39 4.77 19.38
C VAL A 182 14.95 5.24 19.21
N TYR A 183 14.33 5.77 20.27
CA TYR A 183 12.99 6.39 20.21
C TYR A 183 12.96 7.82 20.75
N GLY A 184 13.97 8.25 21.52
CA GLY A 184 13.98 9.54 22.21
C GLY A 184 13.00 9.61 23.39
N GLU A 185 12.27 8.53 23.67
CA GLU A 185 11.25 8.48 24.72
C GLU A 185 11.40 7.21 25.55
N ARG A 186 11.67 7.39 26.85
CA ARG A 186 11.84 6.27 27.78
C ARG A 186 10.58 5.41 27.89
N GLY A 187 9.40 6.01 27.71
CA GLY A 187 8.11 5.34 27.72
C GLY A 187 7.90 4.32 26.60
N MET A 188 8.76 4.34 25.56
CA MET A 188 8.72 3.40 24.43
C MET A 188 9.45 2.08 24.72
N TRP A 189 9.91 1.86 25.95
CA TRP A 189 10.50 0.59 26.37
C TRP A 189 9.61 -0.64 26.12
N PRO A 190 8.26 -0.59 26.22
CA PRO A 190 7.41 -1.76 25.94
C PRO A 190 7.49 -2.18 24.47
N GLN A 191 7.62 -1.23 23.55
CA GLN A 191 7.82 -1.53 22.13
C GLN A 191 9.17 -2.19 21.88
N LEU A 192 10.23 -1.70 22.53
CA LEU A 192 11.55 -2.34 22.47
C LEU A 192 11.50 -3.76 23.01
N TYR A 193 10.80 -3.96 24.13
CA TYR A 193 10.61 -5.27 24.73
C TYR A 193 9.86 -6.22 23.80
N GLU A 194 8.70 -5.81 23.28
CA GLU A 194 7.83 -6.65 22.46
C GLU A 194 8.55 -7.17 21.22
N ALA A 195 9.32 -6.30 20.57
CA ALA A 195 10.13 -6.65 19.40
C ALA A 195 11.19 -7.73 19.69
N ASN A 196 11.66 -7.80 20.93
CA ASN A 196 12.77 -8.64 21.36
C ASN A 196 12.34 -9.73 22.34
N ARG A 197 11.04 -10.07 22.39
CA ARG A 197 10.48 -11.13 23.26
C ARG A 197 11.10 -12.51 23.06
N ASN A 198 11.72 -12.73 21.90
CA ASN A 198 12.47 -13.94 21.59
C ASN A 198 13.79 -14.06 22.36
N ILE A 199 14.38 -12.93 22.81
CA ILE A 199 15.64 -12.91 23.57
C ILE A 199 15.47 -12.38 25.00
N ILE A 200 14.50 -11.50 25.24
CA ILE A 200 14.20 -10.93 26.57
C ILE A 200 13.02 -11.67 27.18
N SER A 201 13.28 -12.51 28.18
CA SER A 201 12.23 -13.20 28.94
C SER A 201 11.67 -12.36 30.09
N ASP A 202 12.54 -11.62 30.80
CA ASP A 202 12.16 -10.67 31.84
C ASP A 202 12.54 -9.25 31.37
N PRO A 203 11.59 -8.31 31.23
CA PRO A 203 11.87 -6.95 30.77
C PRO A 203 12.83 -6.17 31.67
N ASN A 204 13.00 -6.57 32.93
CA ASN A 204 13.95 -5.95 33.85
C ASN A 204 15.38 -6.49 33.72
N LEU A 205 15.58 -7.53 32.90
CA LEU A 205 16.84 -8.25 32.81
C LEU A 205 17.36 -8.26 31.37
N ILE A 206 18.30 -7.37 31.10
CA ILE A 206 19.08 -7.34 29.85
C ILE A 206 20.57 -7.39 30.18
N TYR A 207 21.37 -8.00 29.31
CA TYR A 207 22.80 -8.19 29.54
C TYR A 207 23.64 -7.48 28.49
N PRO A 208 24.82 -6.94 28.86
CA PRO A 208 25.75 -6.35 27.91
C PRO A 208 26.11 -7.30 26.77
N GLY A 209 26.21 -6.75 25.55
CA GLY A 209 26.48 -7.50 24.33
C GLY A 209 25.25 -8.07 23.62
N TRP A 210 24.06 -8.04 24.25
CA TRP A 210 22.82 -8.38 23.55
C TRP A 210 22.53 -7.38 22.43
N VAL A 211 22.11 -7.88 21.27
CA VAL A 211 21.69 -7.04 20.14
C VAL A 211 20.17 -7.01 20.12
N LEU A 212 19.61 -5.83 20.41
CA LEU A 212 18.17 -5.59 20.40
C LEU A 212 17.75 -4.99 19.06
N GLU A 213 16.69 -5.51 18.47
CA GLU A 213 16.00 -4.90 17.34
C GLU A 213 15.27 -3.62 17.81
N VAL A 214 15.41 -2.54 17.04
CA VAL A 214 14.74 -1.26 17.32
C VAL A 214 13.72 -0.99 16.21
N PRO A 215 12.51 -1.55 16.29
CA PRO A 215 11.51 -1.33 15.26
C PRO A 215 10.95 0.08 15.35
N ARG A 216 10.83 0.74 14.21
CA ARG A 216 10.13 2.02 14.07
C ARG A 216 8.87 1.72 13.29
N SER A 217 7.76 1.61 14.00
CA SER A 217 6.41 1.33 13.50
C SER A 217 6.26 1.49 11.98
N GLY A 218 6.05 0.35 11.29
CA GLY A 218 5.69 0.32 9.87
C GLY A 218 6.51 -0.58 8.96
N THR A 219 7.20 -1.62 9.45
CA THR A 219 7.47 -2.78 8.56
C THR A 219 6.14 -3.48 8.28
N PHE A 220 5.38 -2.97 7.30
CA PHE A 220 4.35 -3.74 6.60
C PHE A 220 5.04 -4.81 5.75
N GLY A 221 5.76 -5.71 6.41
CA GLY A 221 6.22 -6.96 5.84
C GLY A 221 5.10 -7.97 5.99
N GLY A 222 4.09 -7.86 5.12
CA GLY A 222 3.10 -8.91 4.94
C GLY A 222 3.80 -10.15 4.39
N THR A 223 4.26 -11.02 5.29
CA THR A 223 4.51 -12.43 4.99
C THR A 223 4.10 -13.23 6.22
N ARG A 224 2.86 -13.69 6.19
CA ARG A 224 2.41 -14.94 6.82
C ARG A 224 1.08 -15.35 6.21
#